data_AF-A0A842JLS4-F1
#
_entry.id   AF-A0A842JLS4-F1
#
_cell.length_a   1.000
_cell.length_b   1.000
_cell.length_c   1.000
_cell.angle_alpha   90.00
_cell.angle_beta   90.00
_cell.angle_gamma   90.00
#
_symmetry.space_group_name_H-M   'P 1'
#
loop_
_entity.id
_entity.type
_entity.pdbx_description
1 polymer ?
#
loop_
_entity_poly.entity_id
_entity_poly.type
_entity_poly.pdbx_seq_one_letter_code
_entity_poly.pdbx_strand_id
1 'polypeptide(L)'
;MRDDLYVTSLSIDWEGVPERGVYPFAVPAIASIETLDLASSITFFCGENGTGKSTLLEALSVAYGLNPEGGTRNYTFSVHDDHSELCDHVRLLKSIFRPRDSFFVRSDTLFNLISEMDVLEDDRRYFGGRSLHSVSHGEGILALVSRRFGGGGFYVLDEPETGLSQLGQVALLAEIVRLAQASSQFVIATHSPILLTAPGAVIYQFDDEVREVDLRQTMEWDALNRFLDDPEGMLEEFLDG
;
A
#
# COMPACT_ATOMS: atom_id res chain seq x y z
N MET A 1 19.96 -8.11 11.70
CA MET A 1 19.62 -7.93 10.28
C MET A 1 18.53 -6.87 10.19
N ARG A 2 18.88 -5.62 10.53
CA ARG A 2 18.03 -4.42 10.43
C ARG A 2 18.64 -3.43 9.42
N ASP A 3 19.68 -3.85 8.72
CA ASP A 3 20.68 -2.97 8.12
C ASP A 3 20.34 -2.52 6.69
N ASP A 4 19.16 -2.86 6.17
CA ASP A 4 18.75 -2.58 4.77
C ASP A 4 17.39 -1.87 4.63
N LEU A 5 16.74 -1.45 5.74
CA LEU A 5 15.41 -0.80 5.68
C LEU A 5 15.54 0.72 5.49
N TYR A 6 14.59 1.34 4.78
CA TYR A 6 14.63 2.76 4.41
C TYR A 6 13.79 3.65 5.33
N VAL A 7 12.66 3.14 5.80
CA VAL A 7 11.78 3.77 6.80
C VAL A 7 11.66 2.83 7.98
N THR A 8 11.93 3.31 9.19
CA THR A 8 11.85 2.49 10.42
C THR A 8 10.67 2.83 11.29
N SER A 9 10.16 4.06 11.22
CA SER A 9 8.95 4.43 11.94
C SER A 9 8.20 5.57 11.28
N LEU A 10 6.91 5.64 11.57
CA LEU A 10 6.01 6.74 11.22
C LEU A 10 5.40 7.29 12.51
N SER A 11 5.30 8.60 12.64
CA SER A 11 4.57 9.26 13.74
C SER A 11 3.78 10.46 13.22
N ILE A 12 2.76 10.89 13.97
CA ILE A 12 1.97 12.08 13.66
C ILE A 12 2.37 13.21 14.63
N ASP A 13 2.69 14.38 14.08
CA ASP A 13 2.96 15.61 14.81
C ASP A 13 1.66 16.26 15.28
N TRP A 14 1.10 15.70 16.35
CA TRP A 14 -0.17 16.11 16.94
C TRP A 14 -0.18 17.51 17.57
N GLU A 15 0.99 18.10 17.83
CA GLU A 15 1.11 19.48 18.31
C GLU A 15 0.88 20.49 17.19
N GLY A 16 1.25 20.12 15.95
CA GLY A 16 1.01 20.94 14.76
C GLY A 16 -0.42 20.88 14.22
N VAL A 17 -1.23 19.89 14.63
CA VAL A 17 -2.58 19.67 14.08
C VAL A 17 -3.54 20.79 14.53
N PRO A 18 -4.18 21.51 13.59
CA PRO A 18 -5.04 22.65 13.91
C PRO A 18 -6.34 22.24 14.60
N GLU A 19 -7.00 21.17 14.12
CA GLU A 19 -8.26 20.68 14.68
C GLU A 19 -8.38 19.15 14.58
N ARG A 20 -8.31 18.45 15.72
CA ARG A 20 -8.39 16.97 15.75
C ARG A 20 -9.77 16.41 15.43
N GLY A 21 -10.82 17.23 15.55
CA GLY A 21 -12.22 16.83 15.33
C GLY A 21 -12.65 16.84 13.86
N VAL A 22 -11.74 17.16 12.94
CA VAL A 22 -12.02 17.25 11.49
C VAL A 22 -11.26 16.15 10.75
N TYR A 23 -11.85 15.65 9.67
CA TYR A 23 -11.16 14.72 8.77
C TYR A 23 -9.88 15.37 8.22
N PRO A 24 -8.74 14.65 8.13
CA PRO A 24 -8.55 13.22 8.39
C PRO A 24 -8.27 12.85 9.86
N PHE A 25 -7.99 13.83 10.72
CA PHE A 25 -7.58 13.61 12.12
C PHE A 25 -8.66 12.99 13.01
N ALA A 26 -9.93 13.17 12.65
CA ALA A 26 -11.07 12.60 13.35
C ALA A 26 -11.30 11.12 13.09
N VAL A 27 -10.63 10.53 12.09
CA VAL A 27 -10.72 9.09 11.81
C VAL A 27 -10.13 8.33 13.00
N PRO A 28 -10.89 7.42 13.67
CA PRO A 28 -10.45 6.79 14.93
C PRO A 28 -9.07 6.12 14.86
N ALA A 29 -8.85 5.28 13.84
CA ALA A 29 -7.55 4.66 13.61
C ALA A 29 -6.43 5.71 13.49
N ILE A 30 -6.62 6.77 12.70
CA ILE A 30 -5.62 7.84 12.55
C ILE A 30 -5.38 8.54 13.88
N ALA A 31 -6.44 8.90 14.61
CA ALA A 31 -6.37 9.56 15.92
C ALA A 31 -5.62 8.73 16.98
N SER A 32 -5.60 7.41 16.85
CA SER A 32 -4.90 6.50 17.75
C SER A 32 -3.39 6.40 17.50
N ILE A 33 -2.90 6.85 16.34
CA ILE A 33 -1.50 6.68 15.94
C ILE A 33 -0.63 7.71 16.68
N GLU A 34 0.16 7.25 17.64
CA GLU A 34 1.31 8.00 18.14
C GLU A 34 2.55 7.70 17.31
N THR A 35 2.89 6.42 17.18
CA THR A 35 4.00 5.92 16.37
C THR A 35 3.71 4.50 15.88
N LEU A 36 4.02 4.23 14.61
CA LEU A 36 4.01 2.90 14.02
C LEU A 36 5.44 2.44 13.73
N ASP A 37 5.76 1.21 14.11
CA ASP A 37 7.03 0.56 13.76
C ASP A 37 6.94 0.02 12.34
N LEU A 38 7.82 0.52 11.46
CA LEU A 38 7.90 0.09 10.07
C LEU A 38 9.20 -0.66 9.80
N ALA A 39 9.91 -1.11 10.85
CA ALA A 39 11.16 -1.86 10.74
C ALA A 39 10.98 -3.32 10.29
N SER A 40 10.20 -3.52 9.22
CA SER A 40 10.00 -4.77 8.49
C SER A 40 10.24 -4.56 6.99
N SER A 41 10.64 -5.62 6.29
CA SER A 41 10.74 -5.61 4.81
C SER A 41 9.36 -5.60 4.15
N ILE A 42 8.32 -6.12 4.82
CA ILE A 42 6.94 -6.10 4.35
C ILE A 42 6.05 -5.71 5.53
N THR A 43 5.32 -4.61 5.38
CA THR A 43 4.29 -4.17 6.30
C THR A 43 2.96 -4.04 5.56
N PHE A 44 1.91 -4.63 6.10
CA PHE A 44 0.55 -4.51 5.58
C PHE A 44 -0.31 -3.63 6.48
N PHE A 45 -1.16 -2.83 5.86
CA PHE A 45 -2.31 -2.15 6.48
C PHE A 45 -3.59 -2.85 5.97
N CYS A 46 -4.36 -3.44 6.87
CA CYS A 46 -5.64 -4.10 6.59
C CYS A 46 -6.76 -3.49 7.44
N GLY A 47 -8.02 -3.79 7.16
CA GLY A 47 -9.17 -3.12 7.80
C GLY A 47 -10.25 -2.68 6.81
N GLU A 48 -11.42 -2.26 7.30
CA GLU A 48 -12.54 -1.85 6.43
C GLU A 48 -12.25 -0.62 5.57
N ASN A 49 -13.09 -0.39 4.56
CA ASN A 49 -13.03 0.84 3.77
C ASN A 49 -13.34 2.04 4.66
N GLY A 50 -12.59 3.13 4.49
CA GLY A 50 -12.79 4.36 5.27
C GLY A 50 -12.10 4.39 6.64
N THR A 51 -11.35 3.36 7.04
CA THR A 51 -10.57 3.37 8.30
C THR A 51 -9.26 4.17 8.20
N GLY A 52 -8.97 4.81 7.06
CA GLY A 52 -7.82 5.71 6.90
C GLY A 52 -6.52 5.07 6.39
N LYS A 53 -6.55 3.79 5.97
CA LYS A 53 -5.37 3.08 5.41
C LYS A 53 -4.71 3.84 4.25
N SER A 54 -5.48 4.13 3.21
CA SER A 54 -5.03 4.85 2.02
C SER A 54 -4.59 6.28 2.35
N THR A 55 -5.32 6.96 3.25
CA THR A 55 -4.97 8.31 3.72
C THR A 55 -3.61 8.35 4.43
N LEU A 56 -3.34 7.38 5.32
CA LEU A 56 -2.05 7.29 6.00
C LEU A 56 -0.93 6.92 5.02
N LEU A 57 -1.22 6.04 4.07
CA LEU A 57 -0.27 5.54 3.09
C LEU A 57 0.10 6.63 2.06
N GLU A 58 -0.85 7.50 1.70
CA GLU A 58 -0.62 8.75 0.96
C GLU A 58 0.28 9.70 1.77
N ALA A 59 -0.07 9.98 3.03
CA ALA A 59 0.70 10.88 3.88
C ALA A 59 2.13 10.37 4.13
N LEU A 60 2.32 9.06 4.30
CA LEU A 60 3.62 8.40 4.34
C LEU A 60 4.39 8.61 3.03
N SER A 61 3.74 8.42 1.89
CA SER A 61 4.37 8.60 0.57
C SER A 61 4.82 10.04 0.35
N VAL A 62 3.99 11.02 0.69
CA VAL A 62 4.32 12.46 0.62
C VAL A 62 5.46 12.81 1.57
N ALA A 63 5.40 12.37 2.83
CA ALA A 63 6.48 12.59 3.81
C ALA A 63 7.80 11.89 3.41
N TYR A 64 7.71 10.78 2.67
CA TYR A 64 8.89 10.15 2.07
C TYR A 64 9.49 11.01 0.94
N GLY A 65 8.62 11.72 0.23
CA GLY A 65 8.92 12.59 -0.91
C GLY A 65 8.54 11.97 -2.25
N LEU A 66 7.57 11.04 -2.29
CA LEU A 66 7.02 10.46 -3.51
C LEU A 66 5.88 11.33 -4.05
N ASN A 67 5.51 11.14 -5.32
CA ASN A 67 4.34 11.80 -5.86
C ASN A 67 3.06 11.12 -5.33
N PRO A 68 2.13 11.85 -4.69
CA PRO A 68 0.87 11.33 -4.15
C PRO A 68 -0.12 10.79 -5.21
N GLU A 69 -0.04 11.24 -6.46
CA GLU A 69 -0.81 10.68 -7.58
C GLU A 69 -0.23 9.34 -8.09
N GLY A 70 0.88 8.91 -7.51
CA GLY A 70 1.61 7.71 -7.89
C GLY A 70 2.86 8.00 -8.72
N GLY A 71 3.79 7.06 -8.69
CA GLY A 71 5.09 7.11 -9.36
C GLY A 71 6.27 7.47 -8.47
N THR A 72 7.39 7.81 -9.12
CA THR A 72 8.61 8.32 -8.51
C THR A 72 8.57 9.85 -8.33
N ARG A 73 9.61 10.43 -7.73
CA ARG A 73 9.83 11.90 -7.59
C ARG A 73 9.77 12.71 -8.89
N ASN A 74 9.87 12.06 -10.04
CA ASN A 74 10.01 12.73 -11.34
C ASN A 74 8.68 12.88 -12.11
N TYR A 75 7.57 12.30 -11.64
CA TYR A 75 6.26 12.52 -12.24
C TYR A 75 5.70 13.84 -11.71
N THR A 76 5.23 14.71 -12.61
CA THR A 76 4.64 16.00 -12.25
C THR A 76 3.22 16.03 -12.77
N PHE A 77 2.30 15.42 -12.02
CA PHE A 77 0.87 15.63 -12.25
C PHE A 77 0.51 17.05 -11.83
N SER A 78 -0.22 17.77 -12.68
CA SER A 78 -0.54 19.18 -12.50
C SER A 78 -1.38 19.43 -11.24
N VAL A 79 -0.78 20.13 -10.29
CA VAL A 79 -1.32 20.62 -9.01
C VAL A 79 -2.77 21.12 -9.12
N HIS A 80 -3.69 20.40 -8.46
CA HIS A 80 -4.80 20.99 -7.71
C HIS A 80 -4.69 20.45 -6.27
N ASP A 81 -4.93 21.34 -5.32
CA ASP A 81 -4.55 21.36 -3.89
C ASP A 81 -5.27 20.29 -3.00
N ASP A 82 -5.44 19.05 -3.46
CA ASP A 82 -6.33 18.05 -2.81
C ASP A 82 -5.60 16.90 -2.07
N HIS A 83 -4.37 17.11 -1.59
CA HIS A 83 -3.74 16.12 -0.70
C HIS A 83 -4.29 16.22 0.71
N SER A 84 -4.38 15.08 1.40
CA SER A 84 -4.85 15.04 2.77
C SER A 84 -4.01 15.96 3.67
N GLU A 85 -4.65 16.79 4.51
CA GLU A 85 -3.94 17.62 5.51
C GLU A 85 -3.02 16.78 6.42
N LEU A 86 -3.28 15.47 6.56
CA LEU A 86 -2.41 14.54 7.28
C LEU A 86 -0.96 14.55 6.75
N CYS A 87 -0.76 14.82 5.45
CA CYS A 87 0.55 14.85 4.81
C CYS A 87 1.51 15.84 5.48
N ASP A 88 1.00 16.96 5.99
CA ASP A 88 1.82 18.01 6.61
C ASP A 88 2.27 17.64 8.03
N HIS A 89 1.60 16.67 8.65
CA HIS A 89 1.80 16.27 10.04
C HIS A 89 2.48 14.91 10.19
N VAL A 90 2.58 14.10 9.13
CA VAL A 90 3.33 12.84 9.18
C VAL A 90 4.84 13.10 9.23
N ARG A 91 5.51 12.37 10.11
CA ARG A 91 6.97 12.37 10.27
C ARG A 91 7.48 10.94 10.13
N LEU A 92 8.55 10.78 9.36
CA LEU A 92 9.20 9.49 9.14
C LEU A 92 10.60 9.47 9.74
N LEU A 93 10.91 8.41 10.47
CA LEU A 93 12.30 8.09 10.78
C LEU A 93 12.87 7.29 9.61
N LYS A 94 13.72 7.97 8.82
CA LYS A 94 14.41 7.37 7.67
C LYS A 94 15.78 6.87 8.08
N SER A 95 16.20 5.74 7.53
CA SER A 95 17.56 5.26 7.72
C SER A 95 18.57 6.09 6.90
N ILE A 96 19.86 5.83 7.14
CA ILE A 96 20.93 6.44 6.33
C ILE A 96 21.02 5.85 4.91
N PHE A 97 20.38 4.69 4.68
CA PHE A 97 20.39 4.00 3.41
C PHE A 97 19.40 4.65 2.46
N ARG A 98 19.79 4.78 1.19
CA ARG A 98 18.92 5.29 0.14
C ARG A 98 18.54 4.14 -0.77
N PRO A 99 17.25 3.94 -1.04
CA PRO A 99 16.85 2.92 -1.98
C PRO A 99 17.33 3.30 -3.39
N ARG A 100 17.57 2.29 -4.20
CA ARG A 100 17.90 2.45 -5.63
C ARG A 100 16.73 3.04 -6.41
N ASP A 101 15.52 2.76 -5.95
CA ASP A 101 14.29 3.18 -6.59
C ASP A 101 13.17 3.32 -5.56
N SER A 102 12.17 4.16 -5.84
CA SER A 102 11.01 4.29 -4.97
C SER A 102 9.75 4.64 -5.72
N PHE A 103 8.67 3.92 -5.46
CA PHE A 103 7.38 4.11 -6.11
C PHE A 103 6.26 4.12 -5.08
N PHE A 104 5.31 5.03 -5.27
CA PHE A 104 3.98 4.92 -4.72
C PHE A 104 3.03 4.49 -5.86
N VAL A 105 2.20 3.48 -5.65
CA VAL A 105 1.25 3.00 -6.67
C VAL A 105 -0.13 2.88 -6.04
N ARG A 106 -1.12 3.49 -6.70
CA ARG A 106 -2.53 3.34 -6.34
C ARG A 106 -3.27 2.67 -7.48
N SER A 107 -4.26 1.84 -7.15
CA SER A 107 -5.06 1.11 -8.13
C SER A 107 -5.85 2.03 -9.06
N ASP A 108 -6.34 3.16 -8.55
CA ASP A 108 -7.15 4.16 -9.25
C ASP A 108 -6.34 5.04 -10.23
N THR A 109 -5.07 5.34 -9.91
CA THR A 109 -4.19 6.14 -10.77
C THR A 109 -3.19 5.32 -11.60
N LEU A 110 -3.18 4.00 -11.43
CA LEU A 110 -2.21 3.09 -12.07
C LEU A 110 -2.09 3.29 -13.59
N PHE A 111 -3.21 3.46 -14.29
CA PHE A 111 -3.18 3.66 -15.74
C PHE A 111 -2.53 4.98 -16.15
N ASN A 112 -2.76 6.04 -15.39
CA ASN A 112 -2.14 7.34 -15.65
C ASN A 112 -0.64 7.22 -15.44
N LEU A 113 -0.22 6.60 -14.34
CA LEU A 113 1.19 6.33 -14.05
C LEU A 113 1.86 5.52 -15.16
N ILE A 114 1.26 4.40 -15.56
CA ILE A 114 1.79 3.53 -16.63
C ILE A 114 1.87 4.29 -17.95
N SER A 115 0.87 5.11 -18.28
CA SER A 115 0.86 5.89 -19.52
C SER A 115 1.94 6.96 -19.52
N GLU A 116 2.15 7.65 -18.40
CA GLU A 116 3.24 8.62 -18.26
C GLU A 116 4.62 7.97 -18.35
N MET A 117 4.78 6.77 -17.78
CA MET A 117 6.00 5.97 -17.91
C MET A 117 6.32 5.64 -19.37
N ASP A 118 5.32 5.26 -20.17
CA ASP A 118 5.51 4.94 -21.60
C ASP A 118 6.00 6.15 -22.40
N VAL A 119 5.60 7.36 -21.99
CA VAL A 119 6.02 8.62 -22.63
C VAL A 119 7.41 9.04 -22.17
N LEU A 120 7.71 8.95 -20.87
CA LEU A 120 8.90 9.55 -20.27
C LEU A 120 10.14 8.64 -20.30
N GLU A 121 9.97 7.33 -20.15
CA GLU A 121 11.10 6.41 -20.05
C GLU A 121 11.60 5.92 -21.42
N ASP A 122 10.88 6.18 -22.53
CA ASP A 122 11.11 5.64 -23.91
C ASP A 122 11.50 4.14 -23.89
N ASP A 123 11.04 3.43 -22.87
CA ASP A 123 11.50 2.09 -22.54
C ASP A 123 10.32 1.13 -22.50
N ARG A 124 9.78 0.87 -23.70
CA ARG A 124 8.76 -0.16 -23.92
C ARG A 124 9.23 -1.58 -23.53
N ARG A 125 10.49 -1.77 -23.11
CA ARG A 125 11.03 -3.08 -22.72
C ARG A 125 10.39 -3.60 -21.44
N TYR A 126 10.03 -2.72 -20.49
CA TYR A 126 9.42 -3.16 -19.23
C TYR A 126 8.05 -3.81 -19.43
N PHE A 127 7.32 -3.47 -20.49
CA PHE A 127 6.00 -4.03 -20.76
C PHE A 127 5.97 -4.98 -21.96
N GLY A 128 7.14 -5.46 -22.40
CA GLY A 128 7.25 -6.47 -23.45
C GLY A 128 6.94 -5.95 -24.86
N GLY A 129 7.15 -4.66 -25.11
CA GLY A 129 7.00 -4.04 -26.43
C GLY A 129 5.55 -3.90 -26.93
N ARG A 130 4.55 -4.21 -26.10
CA ARG A 130 3.13 -4.00 -26.42
C ARG A 130 2.69 -2.60 -26.04
N SER A 131 1.72 -2.06 -26.79
CA SER A 131 1.04 -0.82 -26.41
C SER A 131 0.29 -1.04 -25.09
N LEU A 132 0.62 -0.23 -24.09
CA LEU A 132 0.08 -0.29 -22.73
C LEU A 132 -1.43 -0.03 -22.67
N HIS A 133 -1.99 0.60 -23.70
CA HIS A 133 -3.44 0.80 -23.86
C HIS A 133 -4.26 -0.48 -24.07
N SER A 134 -3.62 -1.66 -24.11
CA SER A 134 -4.27 -2.96 -24.29
C SER A 134 -4.19 -3.90 -23.08
N VAL A 135 -3.59 -3.45 -21.98
CA VAL A 135 -3.37 -4.22 -20.75
C VAL A 135 -4.51 -3.95 -19.77
N SER A 136 -5.03 -4.96 -19.08
CA SER A 136 -6.05 -4.77 -18.04
C SER A 136 -5.48 -4.15 -16.74
N HIS A 137 -6.33 -3.57 -15.87
CA HIS A 137 -5.90 -3.01 -14.56
C HIS A 137 -4.99 -3.98 -13.78
N GLY A 138 -5.42 -5.24 -13.65
CA GLY A 138 -4.64 -6.26 -12.94
C GLY A 138 -3.34 -6.66 -13.64
N GLU A 139 -3.31 -6.75 -14.97
CA GLU A 139 -2.07 -7.07 -15.67
C GLU A 139 -1.03 -5.93 -15.59
N GLY A 140 -1.49 -4.67 -15.48
CA GLY A 140 -0.64 -3.50 -15.34
C GLY A 140 0.18 -3.53 -14.04
N ILE A 141 -0.47 -3.79 -12.90
CA ILE A 141 0.21 -3.84 -11.61
C ILE A 141 1.20 -5.00 -11.54
N LEU A 142 0.82 -6.19 -12.01
CA LEU A 142 1.72 -7.33 -12.01
C LEU A 142 2.92 -7.10 -12.93
N ALA A 143 2.72 -6.47 -14.10
CA ALA A 143 3.83 -6.11 -14.98
C ALA A 143 4.75 -5.06 -14.36
N LEU A 144 4.21 -4.04 -13.69
CA LEU A 144 4.99 -3.02 -12.99
C LEU A 144 5.88 -3.65 -11.91
N VAL A 145 5.29 -4.47 -11.03
CA VAL A 145 6.03 -5.11 -9.92
C VAL A 145 7.03 -6.15 -10.43
N SER A 146 6.66 -6.97 -11.42
CA SER A 146 7.54 -8.04 -11.90
C SER A 146 8.68 -7.56 -12.82
N ARG A 147 8.51 -6.43 -13.51
CA ARG A 147 9.44 -6.01 -14.60
C ARG A 147 10.10 -4.67 -14.37
N ARG A 148 9.47 -3.74 -13.66
CA ARG A 148 10.03 -2.41 -13.39
C ARG A 148 10.65 -2.30 -12.01
N PHE A 149 10.05 -2.92 -11.00
CA PHE A 149 10.61 -2.90 -9.65
C PHE A 149 11.89 -3.74 -9.58
N GLY A 150 12.87 -3.23 -8.85
CA GLY A 150 14.17 -3.84 -8.63
C GLY A 150 14.42 -4.14 -7.16
N GLY A 151 15.46 -4.94 -6.89
CA GLY A 151 15.97 -5.11 -5.53
C GLY A 151 16.57 -3.81 -4.98
N GLY A 152 16.48 -3.61 -3.68
CA GLY A 152 16.96 -2.40 -3.01
C GLY A 152 16.02 -1.21 -3.18
N GLY A 153 14.72 -1.44 -3.35
CA GLY A 153 13.72 -0.39 -3.58
C GLY A 153 12.81 -0.15 -2.36
N PHE A 154 12.20 1.03 -2.30
CA PHE A 154 11.15 1.35 -1.34
C PHE A 154 9.81 1.50 -2.06
N TYR A 155 8.88 0.59 -1.81
CA TYR A 155 7.64 0.47 -2.57
C TYR A 155 6.44 0.62 -1.66
N VAL A 156 5.57 1.56 -2.00
CA VAL A 156 4.33 1.85 -1.29
C VAL A 156 3.18 1.53 -2.22
N LEU A 157 2.27 0.64 -1.82
CA LEU A 157 1.20 0.13 -2.70
C LEU A 157 -0.15 0.27 -2.01
N ASP A 158 -1.14 0.79 -2.73
CA ASP A 158 -2.52 0.91 -2.28
C ASP A 158 -3.43 0.02 -3.14
N GLU A 159 -4.00 -1.00 -2.51
CA GLU A 159 -4.85 -2.02 -3.12
C GLU A 159 -4.28 -2.62 -4.42
N PRO A 160 -3.02 -3.12 -4.42
CA PRO A 160 -2.40 -3.65 -5.63
C PRO A 160 -3.07 -4.92 -6.16
N GLU A 161 -3.96 -5.55 -5.40
CA GLU A 161 -4.78 -6.68 -5.81
C GLU A 161 -5.94 -6.32 -6.75
N THR A 162 -6.30 -5.04 -6.85
CA THR A 162 -7.48 -4.60 -7.59
C THR A 162 -7.39 -4.99 -9.07
N GLY A 163 -8.39 -5.75 -9.53
CA GLY A 163 -8.44 -6.27 -10.90
C GLY A 163 -7.65 -7.58 -11.14
N LEU A 164 -6.99 -8.14 -10.11
CA LEU A 164 -6.35 -9.45 -10.19
C LEU A 164 -7.30 -10.59 -9.80
N SER A 165 -7.18 -11.73 -10.50
CA SER A 165 -7.75 -13.00 -10.04
C SER A 165 -7.01 -13.52 -8.80
N GLN A 166 -7.54 -14.52 -8.09
CA GLN A 166 -6.86 -15.10 -6.91
C GLN A 166 -5.46 -15.62 -7.27
N LEU A 167 -5.30 -16.30 -8.43
CA LEU A 167 -3.98 -16.73 -8.91
C LEU A 167 -3.07 -15.55 -9.28
N GLY A 168 -3.65 -14.45 -9.79
CA GLY A 168 -2.93 -13.20 -10.00
C GLY A 168 -2.41 -12.58 -8.70
N GLN A 169 -3.21 -12.61 -7.64
CA GLN A 169 -2.79 -12.15 -6.31
C GLN A 169 -1.68 -13.03 -5.73
N VAL A 170 -1.71 -14.35 -5.95
CA VAL A 170 -0.61 -15.26 -5.57
C VAL A 170 0.67 -14.93 -6.36
N ALA A 171 0.56 -14.60 -7.65
CA ALA A 171 1.71 -14.18 -8.45
C ALA A 171 2.29 -12.85 -7.97
N LEU A 172 1.43 -11.88 -7.63
CA LEU A 172 1.85 -10.60 -7.03
C LEU A 172 2.56 -10.81 -5.69
N LEU A 173 2.00 -11.65 -4.81
CA LEU A 173 2.62 -12.03 -3.54
C LEU A 173 4.03 -12.60 -3.73
N ALA A 174 4.19 -13.50 -4.70
CA ALA A 174 5.49 -14.10 -5.00
C ALA A 174 6.54 -13.04 -5.41
N GLU A 175 6.15 -12.05 -6.20
CA GLU A 175 7.03 -10.95 -6.59
C GLU A 175 7.37 -10.02 -5.42
N ILE A 176 6.40 -9.68 -4.56
CA ILE A 176 6.64 -8.89 -3.34
C ILE A 176 7.67 -9.59 -2.46
N VAL A 177 7.48 -10.90 -2.19
CA VAL A 177 8.41 -11.69 -1.37
C VAL A 177 9.79 -11.76 -2.01
N ARG A 178 9.88 -11.97 -3.33
CA ARG A 178 11.15 -11.99 -4.07
C ARG A 178 11.90 -10.66 -3.97
N LEU A 179 11.20 -9.54 -4.10
CA LEU A 179 11.78 -8.20 -4.01
C LEU A 179 12.20 -7.88 -2.57
N ALA A 180 11.40 -8.27 -1.57
CA ALA A 180 11.75 -8.12 -0.16
C ALA A 180 13.04 -8.90 0.19
N GLN A 181 13.20 -10.12 -0.32
CA GLN A 181 14.44 -10.90 -0.20
C GLN A 181 15.63 -10.26 -0.92
N ALA A 182 15.38 -9.37 -1.88
CA ALA A 182 16.39 -8.58 -2.59
C ALA A 182 16.59 -7.19 -1.96
N SER A 183 16.41 -7.07 -0.63
CA SER A 183 16.58 -5.84 0.17
C SER A 183 15.64 -4.68 -0.22
N SER A 184 14.47 -5.00 -0.77
CA SER A 184 13.39 -4.02 -0.93
C SER A 184 12.51 -3.97 0.32
N GLN A 185 11.90 -2.81 0.57
CA GLN A 185 10.96 -2.60 1.66
C GLN A 185 9.60 -2.21 1.09
N PHE A 186 8.54 -2.82 1.62
CA PHE A 186 7.16 -2.62 1.21
C PHE A 186 6.30 -2.11 2.36
N VAL A 187 5.45 -1.13 2.05
CA VAL A 187 4.29 -0.74 2.88
C VAL A 187 3.05 -0.82 2.00
N ILE A 188 2.10 -1.69 2.34
CA ILE A 188 1.00 -2.06 1.44
C ILE A 188 -0.34 -1.95 2.17
N ALA A 189 -1.28 -1.17 1.66
CA ALA A 189 -2.68 -1.27 2.05
C ALA A 189 -3.38 -2.32 1.20
N THR A 190 -4.08 -3.27 1.83
CA THR A 190 -4.73 -4.38 1.13
C THR A 190 -5.95 -4.88 1.89
N HIS A 191 -6.90 -5.40 1.14
CA HIS A 191 -8.04 -6.19 1.59
C HIS A 191 -7.91 -7.66 1.20
N SER A 192 -6.79 -8.05 0.59
CA SER A 192 -6.54 -9.41 0.13
C SER A 192 -6.01 -10.30 1.26
N PRO A 193 -6.79 -11.30 1.75
CA PRO A 193 -6.26 -12.28 2.68
C PRO A 193 -5.13 -13.11 2.08
N ILE A 194 -5.02 -13.18 0.74
CA ILE A 194 -3.89 -13.84 0.05
C ILE A 194 -2.61 -13.03 0.28
N LEU A 195 -2.63 -11.70 0.06
CA LEU A 195 -1.43 -10.87 0.23
C LEU A 195 -0.95 -10.86 1.69
N LEU A 196 -1.89 -10.83 2.65
CA LEU A 196 -1.58 -10.89 4.09
C LEU A 196 -0.83 -12.16 4.51
N THR A 197 -0.77 -13.20 3.68
CA THR A 197 -0.03 -14.44 3.97
C THR A 197 1.49 -14.33 3.75
N ALA A 198 2.02 -13.16 3.38
CA ALA A 198 3.45 -13.00 3.11
C ALA A 198 4.32 -13.41 4.32
N PRO A 199 5.29 -14.31 4.15
CA PRO A 199 6.11 -14.79 5.25
C PRO A 199 6.92 -13.66 5.91
N GLY A 200 6.81 -13.56 7.24
CA GLY A 200 7.57 -12.58 8.03
C GLY A 200 7.10 -11.14 7.88
N ALA A 201 5.91 -10.91 7.29
CA ALA A 201 5.30 -9.58 7.26
C ALA A 201 4.76 -9.16 8.62
N VAL A 202 4.77 -7.85 8.85
CA VAL A 202 4.05 -7.21 9.96
C VAL A 202 2.69 -6.76 9.42
N ILE A 203 1.62 -7.00 10.17
CA ILE A 203 0.25 -6.64 9.76
C ILE A 203 -0.34 -5.69 10.79
N TYR A 204 -0.79 -4.52 10.34
CA TYR A 204 -1.56 -3.59 11.13
C TYR A 204 -3.03 -3.60 10.71
N GLN A 205 -3.91 -3.95 11.65
CA GLN A 205 -5.35 -3.85 11.49
C GLN A 205 -5.78 -2.41 11.85
N PHE A 206 -6.54 -1.79 10.95
CA PHE A 206 -7.15 -0.47 11.11
C PHE A 206 -8.63 -0.65 11.41
N ASP A 207 -9.04 -0.23 12.60
CA ASP A 207 -10.43 -0.21 13.04
C ASP A 207 -10.73 1.10 13.83
N ASP A 208 -11.13 0.99 15.09
CA ASP A 208 -11.21 2.12 16.01
C ASP A 208 -9.80 2.58 16.45
N GLU A 209 -8.81 1.69 16.36
CA GLU A 209 -7.40 1.96 16.60
C GLU A 209 -6.51 1.24 15.56
N VAL A 210 -5.20 1.51 15.57
CA VAL A 210 -4.22 0.76 14.77
C VAL A 210 -3.46 -0.21 15.65
N ARG A 211 -3.57 -1.51 15.35
CA ARG A 211 -2.93 -2.57 16.13
C ARG A 211 -2.18 -3.55 15.26
N GLU A 212 -1.00 -3.96 15.72
CA GLU A 212 -0.29 -5.10 15.14
C GLU A 212 -1.03 -6.39 15.49
N VAL A 213 -1.29 -7.22 14.48
CA VAL A 213 -2.04 -8.47 14.62
C VAL A 213 -1.41 -9.61 13.85
N ASP A 214 -1.66 -10.84 14.27
CA ASP A 214 -1.37 -12.02 13.45
C ASP A 214 -2.41 -12.17 12.33
N LEU A 215 -2.03 -12.83 11.22
CA LEU A 215 -2.91 -13.12 10.08
C LEU A 215 -4.30 -13.66 10.50
N ARG A 216 -4.34 -14.57 11.48
CA ARG A 216 -5.61 -15.21 11.90
C ARG A 216 -6.54 -14.30 12.70
N GLN A 217 -6.04 -13.15 13.13
CA GLN A 217 -6.79 -12.14 13.88
C GLN A 217 -7.30 -11.02 12.96
N THR A 218 -6.90 -11.01 11.68
CA THR A 218 -7.37 -9.98 10.74
C THR A 218 -8.82 -10.24 10.36
N MET A 219 -9.54 -9.16 10.08
CA MET A 219 -10.94 -9.26 9.67
C MET A 219 -11.09 -9.95 8.31
N GLU A 220 -10.12 -9.78 7.40
CA GLU A 220 -10.12 -10.39 6.08
C GLU A 220 -9.99 -11.91 6.17
N TRP A 221 -9.19 -12.39 7.13
CA TRP A 221 -9.05 -13.81 7.41
C TRP A 221 -10.33 -14.38 8.02
N ASP A 222 -10.92 -13.72 9.02
CA ASP A 222 -12.16 -14.15 9.66
C ASP A 222 -13.31 -14.22 8.64
N ALA A 223 -13.53 -13.15 7.88
CA ALA A 223 -14.58 -13.08 6.88
C ALA A 223 -14.46 -14.18 5.82
N LEU A 224 -13.24 -14.43 5.30
CA LEU A 224 -13.02 -15.48 4.31
C LEU A 224 -13.27 -16.88 4.91
N ASN A 225 -12.77 -17.17 6.10
CA ASN A 225 -12.96 -18.51 6.69
C ASN A 225 -14.41 -18.77 7.05
N ARG A 226 -15.11 -17.78 7.64
CA ARG A 226 -16.55 -17.91 7.93
C ARG A 226 -17.35 -18.20 6.67
N PHE A 227 -17.08 -17.50 5.57
CA PHE A 227 -17.75 -17.73 4.30
C PHE A 227 -17.44 -19.11 3.72
N LEU A 228 -16.19 -19.59 3.82
CA LEU A 228 -15.81 -20.92 3.32
C LEU A 228 -16.40 -22.05 4.16
N ASP A 229 -16.58 -21.84 5.47
CA ASP A 229 -17.14 -22.82 6.40
C ASP A 229 -18.66 -22.98 6.24
N ASP A 230 -19.40 -21.87 6.06
CA ASP A 230 -20.86 -21.88 5.85
C ASP A 230 -21.33 -20.77 4.88
N PRO A 231 -21.22 -20.99 3.56
CA PRO A 231 -21.63 -19.99 2.57
C PRO A 231 -23.13 -19.67 2.59
N GLU A 232 -23.97 -20.69 2.85
CA GLU A 232 -25.43 -20.55 2.85
C GLU A 232 -25.89 -19.76 4.07
N GLY A 233 -25.44 -20.14 5.27
CA GLY A 233 -25.78 -19.44 6.51
C GLY A 233 -25.28 -18.00 6.52
N MET A 234 -24.05 -17.75 6.05
CA MET A 234 -23.55 -16.39 5.94
C MET A 234 -24.38 -15.55 4.96
N LEU A 235 -24.87 -16.12 3.84
CA LEU A 235 -25.73 -15.40 2.91
C LEU A 235 -27.11 -15.07 3.52
N GLU A 236 -27.70 -15.99 4.27
CA GLU A 236 -28.98 -15.76 4.98
C GLU A 236 -28.89 -14.59 5.97
N GLU A 237 -27.78 -14.45 6.71
CA GLU A 237 -27.55 -13.31 7.63
C GLU A 237 -27.67 -11.94 6.93
N PHE A 238 -27.30 -11.84 5.65
CA PHE A 238 -27.40 -10.59 4.88
C PHE A 238 -28.74 -10.42 4.15
N LEU A 239 -29.52 -11.49 3.95
CA LEU A 239 -30.80 -11.45 3.25
C LEU A 239 -31.99 -11.19 4.19
N ASP A 240 -31.89 -11.62 5.45
CA ASP A 240 -32.95 -11.47 6.47
C ASP A 240 -32.80 -10.18 7.31
N GLY A 241 -31.88 -9.29 6.94
CA GLY A 241 -31.60 -8.00 7.57
C GLY A 241 -32.33 -6.80 6.99
#